data_AF-A0A1H4V1Y4-F1
#
_entry.id   AF-A0A1H4V1Y4-F1
#
_cell.length_a   1.000
_cell.length_b   1.000
_cell.length_c   1.000
_cell.angle_alpha   90.00
_cell.angle_beta   90.00
_cell.angle_gamma   90.00
#
_symmetry.space_group_name_H-M   'P 1'
#
loop_
_entity.id
_entity.type
_entity.pdbx_description
1 polymer ?
#
loop_
_entity_poly.entity_id
_entity_poly.type
_entity_poly.pdbx_seq_one_letter_code
_entity_poly.pdbx_strand_id
1 'polypeptide(L)' 'MKNELKSTLRFVVLIATPLCLVNGLIFSLGSQDLIQVWFSRFGFTFLVTFPQAVLYVSVVKWFDKRNKV' A
#
# COMPACT_ATOMS: atom_id res chain seq x y z
N MET A 1 2.19 -5.44 -20.92
CA MET A 1 2.85 -5.00 -19.67
C MET A 1 2.38 -3.65 -19.14
N LYS A 2 2.28 -2.57 -19.93
CA LYS A 2 1.86 -1.23 -19.42
C LYS A 2 0.47 -1.22 -18.77
N ASN A 3 -0.52 -1.90 -19.35
CA ASN A 3 -1.89 -1.93 -18.82
C ASN A 3 -2.01 -2.79 -17.54
N GLU A 4 -1.27 -3.89 -17.48
CA GLU A 4 -1.13 -4.77 -16.32
C GLU A 4 -0.55 -4.03 -15.11
N LEU A 5 0.54 -3.28 -15.32
CA LEU A 5 1.20 -2.52 -14.26
C LEU A 5 0.30 -1.39 -13.74
N LYS A 6 -0.42 -0.69 -14.64
CA LYS A 6 -1.38 0.35 -14.27
C LYS A 6 -2.56 -0.22 -13.48
N SER A 7 -3.04 -1.42 -13.84
CA SER A 7 -4.09 -2.12 -13.10
C SER A 7 -3.61 -2.55 -11.72
N THR A 8 -2.40 -3.15 -11.63
CA THR A 8 -1.77 -3.48 -10.34
C THR A 8 -1.58 -2.24 -9.47
N LEU A 9 -1.11 -1.13 -10.03
CA LEU A 9 -0.94 0.11 -9.29
C LEU A 9 -2.26 0.61 -8.71
N ARG A 10 -3.33 0.65 -9.53
CA ARG A 10 -4.67 1.05 -9.08
C ARG A 10 -5.19 0.15 -7.97
N PHE A 11 -5.02 -1.16 -8.11
CA PHE A 11 -5.41 -2.13 -7.09
C PHE A 11 -4.65 -1.93 -5.78
N VAL A 12 -3.32 -1.76 -5.86
CA VAL A 12 -2.48 -1.51 -4.69
C VAL A 12 -2.83 -0.18 -4.03
N VAL A 13 -3.07 0.90 -4.79
CA VAL A 13 -3.56 2.18 -4.23
C VAL A 13 -4.88 1.96 -3.51
N LEU A 14 -5.85 1.28 -4.13
CA LEU A 14 -7.18 1.02 -3.57
C LEU A 14 -7.13 0.24 -2.24
N ILE A 15 -6.18 -0.67 -2.07
CA ILE A 15 -6.03 -1.44 -0.82
C ILE A 15 -5.13 -0.73 0.19
N ALA A 16 -3.99 -0.21 -0.24
CA ALA A 16 -3.03 0.44 0.65
C ALA A 16 -3.60 1.70 1.28
N THR A 17 -4.43 2.46 0.57
CA THR A 17 -5.02 3.71 1.07
C THR A 17 -5.88 3.49 2.32
N PRO A 18 -6.97 2.69 2.30
CA PRO A 18 -7.79 2.46 3.49
C PRO A 18 -7.00 1.78 4.61
N LEU A 19 -6.09 0.86 4.26
CA LEU A 19 -5.30 0.13 5.25
C LEU A 19 -4.31 1.04 6.00
N CYS A 20 -3.63 1.94 5.29
CA CYS A 20 -2.77 2.96 5.90
C CYS A 20 -3.57 4.02 6.66
N LEU A 21 -4.77 4.36 6.19
CA LEU A 21 -5.64 5.37 6.77
C LEU A 21 -6.21 4.87 8.11
N VAL A 22 -6.68 3.62 8.16
CA VAL A 22 -7.13 2.95 9.39
C VAL A 22 -5.95 2.73 10.35
N ASN A 23 -4.80 2.26 9.87
CA ASN A 23 -3.62 2.12 10.73
C ASN A 23 -3.20 3.45 11.34
N GLY A 24 -3.09 4.50 10.53
CA GLY A 24 -2.78 5.83 11.02
C GLY A 24 -3.79 6.27 12.08
N LEU A 25 -5.09 6.04 11.85
CA LEU A 25 -6.15 6.46 12.76
C LEU A 25 -6.04 5.74 14.11
N ILE A 26 -5.90 4.41 14.08
CA ILE A 26 -5.80 3.58 15.29
C ILE A 26 -4.57 3.98 16.12
N PHE A 27 -3.42 4.18 15.47
CA PHE A 27 -2.17 4.50 16.15
C PHE A 27 -2.09 5.94 16.65
N SER A 28 -2.93 6.85 16.15
CA SER A 28 -2.97 8.25 16.57
C SER A 28 -4.02 8.53 17.65
N LEU A 29 -4.91 7.58 17.95
CA LEU A 29 -5.87 7.68 19.07
C LEU A 29 -5.12 7.90 20.39
N GLY A 30 -5.31 9.07 21.01
CA GLY A 30 -4.64 9.48 22.25
C GLY A 30 -3.54 10.54 22.09
N SER A 31 -3.27 11.02 20.87
CA SER A 31 -2.30 12.09 20.61
C SER A 31 -2.91 13.48 20.80
N GLN A 32 -2.14 14.44 21.32
CA GLN A 32 -2.56 15.85 21.41
C GLN A 32 -2.80 16.48 20.03
N ASP A 33 -1.94 16.16 19.05
CA ASP A 33 -2.06 16.60 17.65
C ASP A 33 -2.45 15.45 16.72
N LEU A 34 -3.67 14.95 16.92
CA LEU A 34 -4.25 13.81 16.20
C LEU A 34 -4.04 13.90 14.68
N ILE A 35 -4.37 15.03 14.06
CA ILE A 35 -4.31 15.22 12.60
C ILE A 35 -2.87 15.23 12.07
N GLN A 36 -1.96 15.93 12.74
CA GLN A 36 -0.58 16.04 12.28
C GLN A 36 0.16 14.70 12.41
N VAL A 37 -0.01 14.01 13.54
CA VAL A 37 0.58 12.68 13.77
C VAL A 37 -0.05 11.64 12.84
N TRP A 38 -1.37 11.71 12.65
CA TRP A 38 -2.09 10.84 11.71
C TRP A 38 -1.62 11.00 10.28
N PHE A 39 -1.51 12.24 9.77
CA PHE A 39 -1.13 12.49 8.39
C PHE A 39 0.36 12.15 8.15
N SER A 40 1.23 12.45 9.12
CA SER A 40 2.65 12.08 9.05
C SER A 40 2.85 10.56 9.01
N ARG A 41 2.15 9.82 9.89
CA ARG A 41 2.19 8.34 9.90
C ARG A 41 1.55 7.75 8.65
N PHE A 42 0.39 8.26 8.24
CA PHE A 42 -0.25 7.84 7.00
C PHE A 42 0.70 8.01 5.81
N GLY A 43 1.30 9.19 5.65
CA GLY A 43 2.24 9.47 4.57
C GLY A 43 3.43 8.52 4.58
N PHE A 44 4.08 8.34 5.74
CA PHE A 44 5.23 7.43 5.86
C PHE A 44 4.86 5.97 5.57
N THR A 45 3.79 5.47 6.20
CA THR A 45 3.33 4.10 6.00
C THR A 45 2.89 3.87 4.56
N PHE A 46 2.21 4.83 3.93
CA PHE A 46 1.82 4.74 2.53
C PHE A 46 3.04 4.68 1.60
N LEU A 47 4.03 5.53 1.83
CA LEU A 47 5.25 5.62 1.00
C LEU A 47 6.11 4.35 1.09
N VAL A 48 6.10 3.65 2.22
CA VAL A 48 6.79 2.36 2.40
C VAL A 48 5.95 1.18 1.90
N THR A 49 4.67 1.13 2.26
CA THR A 49 3.78 -0.02 1.95
C THR A 49 3.47 -0.10 0.46
N PHE A 50 3.36 1.04 -0.21
CA PHE A 50 3.06 1.12 -1.63
C PHE A 50 4.10 0.41 -2.53
N PRO A 51 5.40 0.76 -2.51
CA PRO A 51 6.42 0.07 -3.31
C PRO A 51 6.55 -1.40 -2.89
N GLN A 52 6.42 -1.70 -1.60
CA GLN A 52 6.50 -3.08 -1.10
C GLN A 52 5.37 -3.96 -1.66
N ALA A 53 4.14 -3.47 -1.68
CA ALA A 53 3.00 -4.17 -2.27
C ALA A 53 3.12 -4.34 -3.79
N VAL A 54 3.64 -3.34 -4.51
CA VAL A 54 3.91 -3.46 -5.95
C VAL A 54 4.93 -4.55 -6.23
N LEU A 55 6.01 -4.63 -5.43
CA LEU A 55 7.01 -5.70 -5.55
C LEU A 55 6.41 -7.08 -5.28
N TYR A 56 5.62 -7.24 -4.21
CA TYR A 56 4.97 -8.52 -3.91
C TYR A 56 4.07 -9.00 -5.05
N VAL A 57 3.19 -8.14 -5.57
CA VAL A 57 2.32 -8.52 -6.69
C VAL A 57 3.14 -8.85 -7.95
N SER A 58 4.24 -8.13 -8.18
CA SER A 58 5.13 -8.38 -9.32
C SER A 58 5.82 -9.75 -9.20
N VAL A 59 6.31 -10.10 -8.00
CA VAL A 59 6.93 -11.40 -7.71
C VAL A 59 5.90 -12.53 -7.83
N VAL A 60 4.70 -12.36 -7.27
CA VAL A 60 3.61 -13.34 -7.38
C VAL A 60 3.23 -13.58 -8.85
N LYS A 61 3.08 -12.52 -9.65
CA LYS A 61 2.82 -12.65 -11.10
C LYS A 61 3.95 -13.36 -11.84
N TRP A 62 5.20 -13.13 -11.44
CA TRP A 62 6.34 -13.80 -12.03
C TRP A 62 6.35 -15.30 -11.71
N PHE A 63 6.00 -15.69 -10.48
CA PHE A 63 5.82 -17.08 -10.08
C PHE A 63 4.63 -17.76 -10.80
N ASP A 64 3.47 -17.12 -10.88
CA ASP A 64 2.30 -17.69 -11.58
C ASP A 64 2.60 -17.93 -13.07
N LYS A 65 3.38 -17.04 -13.69
CA LYS A 65 3.82 -17.20 -15.08
C LYS A 65 4.80 -18.36 -15.27
N ARG A 66 5.62 -18.67 -14.26
CA ARG A 66 6.53 -19.83 -14.28
C ARG A 66 5.81 -21.17 -14.06
N ASN A 67 4.75 -21.19 -13.26
CA ASN A 67 3.97 -22.41 -12.96
C ASN A 67 2.94 -22.78 -14.03
N LYS A 68 2.66 -21.90 -14.99
CA LYS A 68 1.81 -22.18 -16.17
C LYS A 68 2.58 -22.73 -17.38
N VAL A 69 3.84 -23.12 -17.19
CA VAL A 69 4.68 -23.83 -18.18
C VAL A 69 4.78 -25.29 -17.79
#